data_AF-A0AAD6PQT6-F1
#
_entry.id   AF-A0AAD6PQT6-F1
#
_cell.length_a   1.000
_cell.length_b   1.000
_cell.length_c   1.000
_cell.angle_alpha   90.00
_cell.angle_beta   90.00
_cell.angle_gamma   90.00
#
_symmetry.space_group_name_H-M   'P 1'
#
loop_
_entity.id
_entity.type
_entity.pdbx_description
1 polymer ?
#
loop_
_entity_poly.entity_id
_entity_poly.type
_entity_poly.pdbx_seq_one_letter_code
_entity_poly.pdbx_strand_id
1 'polypeptide(L)'
;MSEAMDSVLFSLSKAFCSPLAVFVQIQGCVICLTLAFGWACAAYVRNREIRRIKDSMRAGNSLAFLCQDINELEHSYQANLPRVSVVMPLKGFGEHNLHNWRSQVISLYGGPLEFLFVVESTEDPAYHAVSRLISDIKDNIDARVVVAGLSTTCSQKIHNQLIGVEQMHKDSKYVLFLDDDIRLHPGSIGALTAEMEKNPEIFIQTGYPLDLPSGSLGSYCIYEYHMPCSMGFATGGKTFFLWGGCMMMHADDFRYDRCGVVSGLRDGGYSDDMTLAAVAGAHKKLITSPPVAVFPHPLSSDLSFSRYWNYLRKQTFVLESYMFKVNWIMNRALFSSHCYLSWGFVMPYLMALTHVAAALQIYIQGYAREETTFVSNGLLLVSCLAACTFIELFSMWNLTRIEVQLCNILSPEAPRLSLATYNWVLVFIAMLVDNFLYPISAFRSHFSQSINWSGVRYYLKDGKINKIERSKDKGPKYTDLAWKHLSGKKAAPPKPSFLGGLLRSLEQWQQPKKFDG
;
A
#
# COMPACT_ATOMS: atom_id res chain seq x y z
N MET A 1 22.43 -16.12 -40.66
CA MET A 1 21.70 -15.96 -39.38
C MET A 1 21.16 -14.54 -39.21
N SER A 2 21.92 -13.48 -39.55
CA SER A 2 21.44 -12.08 -39.51
C SER A 2 20.21 -11.82 -40.40
N GLU A 3 20.26 -12.14 -41.70
CA GLU A 3 19.16 -11.81 -42.64
C GLU A 3 17.81 -12.46 -42.26
N ALA A 4 17.83 -13.69 -41.73
CA ALA A 4 16.61 -14.37 -41.28
C ALA A 4 16.02 -13.70 -40.03
N MET A 5 16.87 -13.24 -39.10
CA MET A 5 16.43 -12.49 -37.92
C MET A 5 15.91 -11.10 -38.30
N ASP A 6 16.57 -10.43 -39.24
CA ASP A 6 16.19 -9.13 -39.77
C ASP A 6 14.83 -9.21 -40.49
N SER A 7 14.62 -10.25 -41.31
CA SER A 7 13.33 -10.52 -41.96
C SER A 7 12.20 -10.75 -40.96
N VAL A 8 12.44 -11.52 -39.89
CA VAL A 8 11.44 -11.72 -38.82
C VAL A 8 11.13 -10.42 -38.10
N LEU A 9 12.15 -9.62 -37.78
CA LEU A 9 11.99 -8.32 -37.09
C LEU A 9 11.16 -7.34 -37.93
N PHE A 10 11.46 -7.20 -39.22
CA PHE A 10 10.71 -6.32 -40.12
C PHE A 10 9.28 -6.82 -40.36
N SER A 11 9.09 -8.14 -40.49
CA SER A 11 7.76 -8.76 -40.60
C SER A 11 6.91 -8.47 -39.35
N LEU A 12 7.48 -8.62 -38.15
CA LEU A 12 6.82 -8.30 -36.89
C LEU A 12 6.48 -6.81 -36.77
N SER A 13 7.44 -5.93 -37.07
CA SER A 13 7.22 -4.48 -37.07
C SER A 13 6.08 -4.09 -38.04
N LYS A 14 6.03 -4.71 -39.22
CA LYS A 14 4.93 -4.52 -40.17
C LYS A 14 3.59 -5.04 -39.64
N ALA A 15 3.58 -6.21 -39.01
CA ALA A 15 2.37 -6.80 -38.40
C ALA A 15 1.82 -5.91 -37.27
N PHE A 16 2.69 -5.25 -36.50
CA PHE A 16 2.29 -4.31 -35.45
C PHE A 16 1.75 -2.97 -35.96
N CYS A 17 1.86 -2.71 -37.27
CA CYS A 17 1.15 -1.61 -37.94
C CYS A 17 -0.23 -2.02 -38.49
N SER A 18 -0.70 -3.26 -38.24
CA SER A 18 -2.05 -3.68 -38.61
C SER A 18 -3.13 -2.95 -37.78
N PRO A 19 -4.39 -2.84 -38.26
CA PRO A 19 -5.46 -2.15 -37.54
C PRO A 19 -5.68 -2.66 -36.10
N LEU A 20 -5.60 -3.97 -35.88
CA LEU A 20 -5.74 -4.58 -34.56
C LEU A 20 -4.58 -4.21 -33.63
N ALA A 21 -3.34 -4.25 -34.13
CA ALA A 21 -2.18 -3.90 -33.32
C ALA A 21 -2.13 -2.40 -33.01
N VAL A 22 -2.50 -1.55 -33.96
CA VAL A 22 -2.67 -0.10 -33.75
C VAL A 22 -3.73 0.17 -32.68
N PHE A 23 -4.86 -0.56 -32.71
CA PHE A 23 -5.87 -0.47 -31.65
C PHE A 23 -5.30 -0.78 -30.26
N VAL A 24 -4.51 -1.86 -30.12
CA VAL A 24 -3.85 -2.22 -28.85
C VAL A 24 -2.86 -1.12 -28.41
N GLN A 25 -2.09 -0.55 -29.33
CA GLN A 25 -1.16 0.54 -29.02
C GLN A 25 -1.90 1.82 -28.57
N ILE A 26 -2.99 2.20 -29.24
CA ILE A 26 -3.85 3.32 -28.84
C ILE A 26 -4.46 3.06 -27.46
N GLN A 27 -4.91 1.82 -27.20
CA GLN A 27 -5.43 1.43 -25.89
C GLN A 27 -4.41 1.66 -24.78
N GLY A 28 -3.13 1.31 -24.99
CA GLY A 28 -2.06 1.61 -24.03
C GLY A 28 -1.96 3.09 -23.71
N CYS A 29 -1.92 3.94 -24.74
CA CYS A 29 -1.90 5.39 -24.57
C CYS A 29 -3.11 5.89 -23.77
N VAL A 30 -4.31 5.38 -24.04
CA VAL A 30 -5.52 5.74 -23.30
C VAL A 30 -5.44 5.32 -21.83
N ILE A 31 -4.88 4.13 -21.54
CA ILE A 31 -4.65 3.66 -20.17
C ILE A 31 -3.70 4.63 -19.44
N CYS A 32 -2.54 4.94 -20.02
CA CYS A 32 -1.56 5.88 -19.46
C CYS A 32 -2.20 7.24 -19.14
N LEU A 33 -2.96 7.81 -20.09
CA LEU A 33 -3.60 9.12 -19.91
C LEU A 33 -4.73 9.08 -18.88
N THR A 34 -5.46 7.97 -18.77
CA THR A 34 -6.50 7.79 -17.76
C THR A 34 -5.91 7.75 -16.35
N LEU A 35 -4.82 6.99 -16.16
CA LEU A 35 -4.07 6.94 -14.91
C LEU A 35 -3.50 8.32 -14.56
N ALA A 36 -2.87 8.98 -15.54
CA ALA A 36 -2.32 10.32 -15.37
C ALA A 36 -3.38 11.33 -14.91
N PHE A 37 -4.57 11.30 -15.52
CA PHE A 37 -5.67 12.18 -15.14
C PHE A 37 -6.16 11.88 -13.71
N GLY A 38 -6.37 10.61 -13.37
CA GLY A 38 -6.83 10.23 -12.04
C GLY A 38 -5.84 10.62 -10.93
N TRP A 39 -4.53 10.43 -11.14
CA TRP A 39 -3.51 10.91 -10.19
C TRP A 39 -3.45 12.44 -10.10
N ALA A 40 -3.69 13.16 -11.20
CA ALA A 40 -3.78 14.62 -11.16
C ALA A 40 -4.98 15.10 -10.33
N CYS A 41 -6.13 14.43 -10.43
CA CYS A 41 -7.30 14.69 -9.59
C CYS A 41 -7.03 14.37 -8.11
N ALA A 42 -6.42 13.22 -7.80
CA ALA A 42 -6.03 12.83 -6.46
C ALA A 42 -5.06 13.86 -5.83
N ALA A 43 -4.08 14.30 -6.63
CA ALA A 43 -3.12 15.32 -6.27
C ALA A 43 -3.80 16.66 -5.96
N TYR A 44 -4.79 17.05 -6.76
CA TYR A 44 -5.57 18.26 -6.52
C TYR A 44 -6.31 18.22 -5.17
N VAL A 45 -6.95 17.09 -4.84
CA VAL A 45 -7.69 16.92 -3.56
C VAL A 45 -6.73 17.05 -2.36
N ARG A 46 -5.62 16.32 -2.35
CA ARG A 46 -4.66 16.39 -1.24
C ARG A 46 -3.94 17.74 -1.18
N ASN A 47 -3.64 18.37 -2.31
CA ASN A 47 -3.03 19.69 -2.34
C ASN A 47 -3.99 20.79 -1.86
N ARG A 48 -5.30 20.65 -2.09
CA ARG A 48 -6.30 21.53 -1.48
C ARG A 48 -6.24 21.46 0.04
N GLU A 49 -6.09 20.25 0.59
CA GLU A 49 -5.97 20.05 2.03
C GLU A 49 -4.68 20.64 2.62
N ILE A 50 -3.55 20.46 1.92
CA ILE A 50 -2.28 21.11 2.27
C ILE A 50 -2.44 22.63 2.34
N ARG A 51 -3.10 23.24 1.33
CA ARG A 51 -3.33 24.69 1.32
C ARG A 51 -4.18 25.11 2.50
N ARG A 52 -5.27 24.38 2.78
CA ARG A 52 -6.16 24.62 3.93
C ARG A 52 -5.39 24.64 5.26
N ILE A 53 -4.53 23.64 5.50
CA ILE A 53 -3.70 23.58 6.71
C ILE A 53 -2.75 24.77 6.76
N LYS A 54 -2.00 25.05 5.68
CA LYS A 54 -1.04 26.16 5.63
C LYS A 54 -1.69 27.52 5.83
N ASP A 55 -2.86 27.75 5.25
CA ASP A 55 -3.57 29.02 5.38
C ASP A 55 -4.10 29.20 6.80
N SER A 56 -4.56 28.12 7.45
CA SER A 56 -4.93 28.12 8.87
C SER A 56 -3.72 28.43 9.78
N MET A 57 -2.55 27.86 9.49
CA MET A 57 -1.31 28.20 10.22
C MET A 57 -0.92 29.67 10.06
N ARG A 58 -1.06 30.24 8.86
CA ARG A 58 -0.81 31.67 8.60
C ARG A 58 -1.83 32.57 9.31
N ALA A 59 -3.05 32.11 9.49
CA ALA A 59 -4.10 32.81 10.21
C ALA A 59 -3.97 32.73 11.75
N GLY A 60 -2.94 32.05 12.26
CA GLY A 60 -2.61 32.00 13.69
C GLY A 60 -2.81 30.64 14.37
N ASN A 61 -3.39 29.64 13.69
CA ASN A 61 -3.51 28.28 14.24
C ASN A 61 -2.23 27.46 13.98
N SER A 62 -1.25 27.56 14.87
CA SER A 62 0.01 26.79 14.78
C SER A 62 -0.18 25.27 14.83
N LEU A 63 -1.35 24.79 15.27
CA LEU A 63 -1.72 23.38 15.42
C LEU A 63 -2.71 22.92 14.35
N ALA A 64 -2.81 23.62 13.21
CA ALA A 64 -3.75 23.29 12.13
C ALA A 64 -3.56 21.90 11.50
N PHE A 65 -2.42 21.23 11.78
CA PHE A 65 -2.16 19.85 11.38
C PHE A 65 -2.87 18.82 12.28
N LEU A 66 -3.39 19.23 13.44
CA LEU A 66 -4.18 18.41 14.36
C LEU A 66 -5.68 18.63 14.17
N CYS A 67 -6.12 19.89 14.21
CA CYS A 67 -7.53 20.27 14.10
C CYS A 67 -7.68 21.57 13.30
N GLN A 68 -8.85 21.79 12.70
CA GLN A 68 -9.08 23.00 11.90
C GLN A 68 -9.32 24.21 12.80
N ASP A 69 -10.15 24.04 13.83
CA ASP A 69 -10.46 25.04 14.83
C ASP A 69 -9.63 24.79 16.08
N ILE A 70 -8.80 25.77 16.45
CA ILE A 70 -7.93 25.67 17.63
C ILE A 70 -8.73 25.58 18.94
N ASN A 71 -9.98 26.08 18.96
CA ASN A 71 -10.86 25.99 20.12
C ASN A 71 -11.27 24.54 20.42
N GLU A 72 -11.19 23.65 19.42
CA GLU A 72 -11.42 22.22 19.65
C GLU A 72 -10.38 21.64 20.63
N LEU A 73 -9.20 22.25 20.78
CA LEU A 73 -8.18 21.81 21.75
C LEU A 73 -8.45 22.28 23.18
N GLU A 74 -9.48 23.09 23.42
CA GLU A 74 -9.86 23.47 24.78
C GLU A 74 -10.29 22.25 25.59
N HIS A 75 -9.97 22.26 26.89
CA HIS A 75 -10.32 21.15 27.80
C HIS A 75 -11.83 20.85 27.81
N SER A 76 -12.67 21.90 27.75
CA SER A 76 -14.13 21.77 27.68
C SER A 76 -14.59 20.94 26.48
N TYR A 77 -13.93 21.08 25.33
CA TYR A 77 -14.22 20.31 24.14
C TYR A 77 -13.62 18.90 24.24
N GLN A 78 -12.34 18.80 24.58
CA GLN A 78 -11.62 17.52 24.67
C GLN A 78 -12.24 16.56 25.69
N ALA A 79 -12.77 17.06 26.81
CA ALA A 79 -13.45 16.24 27.82
C ALA A 79 -14.73 15.56 27.31
N ASN A 80 -15.34 16.08 26.24
CA ASN A 80 -16.55 15.51 25.63
C ASN A 80 -16.23 14.56 24.46
N LEU A 81 -14.95 14.39 24.12
CA LEU A 81 -14.57 13.49 23.04
C LEU A 81 -14.88 12.03 23.40
N PRO A 82 -15.38 11.25 22.44
CA PRO A 82 -15.76 9.87 22.70
C PRO A 82 -14.54 8.98 22.98
N ARG A 83 -14.77 7.88 23.69
CA ARG A 83 -13.72 6.87 23.84
C ARG A 83 -13.52 6.10 22.54
N VAL A 84 -12.25 5.87 22.19
CA VAL A 84 -11.83 5.05 21.04
C VAL A 84 -10.98 3.88 21.52
N SER A 85 -11.35 2.66 21.11
CA SER A 85 -10.52 1.47 21.28
C SER A 85 -9.69 1.21 20.04
N VAL A 86 -8.38 1.09 20.18
CA VAL A 86 -7.46 0.80 19.08
C VAL A 86 -7.07 -0.67 19.13
N VAL A 87 -7.45 -1.44 18.12
CA VAL A 87 -7.18 -2.88 18.01
C VAL A 87 -6.09 -3.11 16.96
N MET A 88 -4.95 -3.62 17.40
CA MET A 88 -3.78 -3.88 16.55
C MET A 88 -3.51 -5.39 16.48
N PRO A 89 -3.98 -6.09 15.43
CA PRO A 89 -3.63 -7.50 15.22
C PRO A 89 -2.15 -7.62 14.82
N LEU A 90 -1.35 -8.26 15.67
CA LEU A 90 0.09 -8.42 15.48
C LEU A 90 0.46 -9.83 15.03
N LYS A 91 1.52 -9.93 14.22
CA LYS A 91 2.15 -11.20 13.85
C LYS A 91 3.64 -11.02 13.59
N GLY A 92 4.49 -11.71 14.34
CA GLY A 92 5.93 -11.63 14.18
C GLY A 92 6.53 -10.28 14.60
N PHE A 93 7.79 -10.04 14.26
CA PHE A 93 8.48 -8.79 14.62
C PHE A 93 9.42 -8.36 13.48
N GLY A 94 9.12 -7.21 12.88
CA GLY A 94 9.91 -6.58 11.82
C GLY A 94 10.81 -5.44 12.31
N GLU A 95 11.65 -4.93 11.40
CA GLU A 95 12.62 -3.85 11.66
C GLU A 95 11.94 -2.55 12.11
N HIS A 96 10.81 -2.20 11.48
CA HIS A 96 10.13 -0.92 11.71
C HIS A 96 9.02 -1.01 12.78
N ASN A 97 8.64 -2.23 13.20
CA ASN A 97 7.49 -2.46 14.09
C ASN A 97 7.56 -1.61 15.38
N LEU A 98 8.69 -1.61 16.09
CA LEU A 98 8.77 -0.84 17.34
C LEU A 98 8.58 0.67 17.14
N HIS A 99 9.12 1.21 16.04
CA HIS A 99 8.95 2.63 15.71
C HIS A 99 7.50 2.93 15.27
N ASN A 100 6.91 2.04 14.48
CA ASN A 100 5.51 2.14 14.04
C ASN A 100 4.55 2.10 15.24
N TRP A 101 4.70 1.10 16.12
CA TRP A 101 3.88 0.97 17.34
C TRP A 101 4.01 2.19 18.26
N ARG A 102 5.21 2.77 18.38
CA ARG A 102 5.40 4.04 19.09
C ARG A 102 4.63 5.18 18.42
N SER A 103 4.65 5.30 17.09
CA SER A 103 3.85 6.32 16.40
C SER A 103 2.34 6.11 16.56
N GLN A 104 1.89 4.86 16.70
CA GLN A 104 0.48 4.50 16.87
C GLN A 104 -0.05 4.83 18.26
N VAL A 105 0.76 4.64 19.30
CA VAL A 105 0.38 4.94 20.69
C VAL A 105 0.60 6.40 21.09
N ILE A 106 1.50 7.12 20.40
CA ILE A 106 1.75 8.55 20.62
C ILE A 106 0.74 9.35 19.77
N SER A 107 -0.49 9.46 20.29
CA SER A 107 -1.55 10.27 19.69
C SER A 107 -1.76 11.57 20.49
N LEU A 108 -2.13 12.63 19.78
CA LEU A 108 -2.57 13.91 20.36
C LEU A 108 -4.10 14.04 20.39
N TYR A 109 -4.81 12.91 20.37
CA TYR A 109 -6.23 12.87 20.65
C TYR A 109 -6.48 13.01 22.16
N GLY A 110 -7.25 14.00 22.59
CA GLY A 110 -7.50 14.24 24.02
C GLY A 110 -8.68 13.47 24.61
N GLY A 111 -9.42 12.72 23.79
CA GLY A 111 -10.44 11.78 24.29
C GLY A 111 -9.82 10.50 24.85
N PRO A 112 -10.59 9.68 25.58
CA PRO A 112 -10.06 8.45 26.17
C PRO A 112 -9.65 7.42 25.11
N LEU A 113 -8.42 6.93 25.21
CA LEU A 113 -7.89 5.86 24.35
C LEU A 113 -7.61 4.60 25.17
N GLU A 114 -7.84 3.45 24.57
CA GLU A 114 -7.21 2.20 24.98
C GLU A 114 -6.59 1.49 23.78
N PHE A 115 -5.45 0.83 23.99
CA PHE A 115 -4.71 0.12 22.95
C PHE A 115 -4.65 -1.37 23.25
N LEU A 116 -5.25 -2.18 22.37
CA LEU A 116 -5.26 -3.64 22.46
C LEU A 116 -4.33 -4.20 21.39
N PHE A 117 -3.15 -4.64 21.82
CA PHE A 117 -2.21 -5.36 20.95
C PHE A 117 -2.55 -6.84 20.98
N VAL A 118 -3.06 -7.37 19.86
CA VAL A 118 -3.62 -8.72 19.83
C VAL A 118 -2.71 -9.69 19.09
N VAL A 119 -2.19 -10.69 19.80
CA VAL A 119 -1.34 -11.76 19.24
C VAL A 119 -2.07 -13.09 19.28
N GLU A 120 -1.66 -14.05 18.46
CA GLU A 120 -2.24 -15.40 18.50
C GLU A 120 -1.81 -16.19 19.75
N SER A 121 -0.59 -15.96 20.26
CA SER A 121 0.03 -16.75 21.34
C SER A 121 1.15 -15.98 22.03
N THR A 122 1.57 -16.44 23.20
CA THR A 122 2.74 -15.89 23.93
C THR A 122 4.07 -16.19 23.24
N GLU A 123 4.09 -17.19 22.35
CA GLU A 123 5.25 -17.59 21.56
C GLU A 123 5.45 -16.72 20.31
N ASP A 124 4.48 -15.87 19.97
CA ASP A 124 4.62 -14.95 18.85
C ASP A 124 5.74 -13.93 19.14
N PRO A 125 6.70 -13.72 18.21
CA PRO A 125 7.78 -12.75 18.41
C PRO A 125 7.31 -11.33 18.76
N ALA A 126 6.09 -10.94 18.36
CA ALA A 126 5.50 -9.66 18.71
C ALA A 126 5.29 -9.50 20.22
N TYR A 127 4.90 -10.59 20.93
CA TYR A 127 4.44 -10.55 22.32
C TYR A 127 5.47 -9.90 23.25
N HIS A 128 6.70 -10.41 23.26
CA HIS A 128 7.75 -9.86 24.14
C HIS A 128 8.17 -8.44 23.75
N ALA A 129 8.16 -8.10 22.46
CA ALA A 129 8.53 -6.77 22.01
C ALA A 129 7.50 -5.73 22.44
N VAL A 130 6.21 -6.05 22.28
CA VAL A 130 5.12 -5.14 22.67
C VAL A 130 4.95 -5.06 24.18
N SER A 131 5.15 -6.16 24.93
CA SER A 131 5.13 -6.12 26.40
C SER A 131 6.20 -5.18 26.95
N ARG A 132 7.40 -5.16 26.36
CA ARG A 132 8.44 -4.19 26.73
C ARG A 132 8.05 -2.77 26.38
N LEU A 133 7.54 -2.55 25.17
CA LEU A 133 7.06 -1.22 24.76
C LEU A 133 6.04 -0.68 25.74
N ILE A 134 5.02 -1.47 26.10
CA ILE A 134 3.98 -1.08 27.06
C ILE A 134 4.60 -0.78 28.43
N SER A 135 5.55 -1.59 28.90
CA SER A 135 6.24 -1.33 30.17
C SER A 135 6.99 0.00 30.17
N ASP A 136 7.59 0.40 29.05
CA ASP A 136 8.36 1.64 28.92
C ASP A 136 7.46 2.90 28.95
N ILE A 137 6.17 2.76 28.64
CA ILE A 137 5.22 3.88 28.45
C ILE A 137 3.98 3.79 29.35
N LYS A 138 3.98 2.86 30.31
CA LYS A 138 2.82 2.45 31.10
C LYS A 138 2.14 3.60 31.86
N ASP A 139 2.91 4.60 32.26
CA ASP A 139 2.38 5.74 33.02
C ASP A 139 1.63 6.76 32.14
N ASN A 140 1.73 6.63 30.80
CA ASN A 140 1.20 7.61 29.85
C ASN A 140 0.04 7.09 28.98
N ILE A 141 -0.20 5.78 28.92
CA ILE A 141 -1.23 5.20 28.05
C ILE A 141 -1.95 4.00 28.70
N ASP A 142 -3.22 3.80 28.36
CA ASP A 142 -3.96 2.56 28.64
C ASP A 142 -3.69 1.56 27.50
N ALA A 143 -2.78 0.63 27.73
CA ALA A 143 -2.40 -0.38 26.74
C ALA A 143 -2.21 -1.76 27.37
N ARG A 144 -2.68 -2.79 26.66
CA ARG A 144 -2.49 -4.20 27.07
C ARG A 144 -2.29 -5.12 25.88
N VAL A 145 -1.66 -6.26 26.17
CA VAL A 145 -1.53 -7.37 25.22
C VAL A 145 -2.69 -8.34 25.42
N VAL A 146 -3.33 -8.74 24.34
CA VAL A 146 -4.41 -9.74 24.32
C VAL A 146 -3.94 -10.95 23.54
N VAL A 147 -4.08 -12.15 24.13
CA VAL A 147 -3.77 -13.41 23.46
C VAL A 147 -5.07 -14.01 22.92
N ALA A 148 -5.24 -13.99 21.60
CA ALA A 148 -6.47 -14.40 20.92
C ALA A 148 -6.60 -15.91 20.70
N GLY A 149 -5.50 -16.65 20.77
CA GLY A 149 -5.47 -18.05 20.37
C GLY A 149 -5.50 -18.21 18.84
N LEU A 150 -5.67 -19.45 18.40
CA LEU A 150 -5.62 -19.82 16.98
C LEU A 150 -7.00 -19.72 16.33
N SER A 151 -7.05 -19.11 15.14
CA SER A 151 -8.27 -19.08 14.33
C SER A 151 -8.66 -20.47 13.82
N THR A 152 -9.98 -20.72 13.72
CA THR A 152 -10.54 -21.98 13.21
C THR A 152 -11.43 -21.79 11.99
N THR A 153 -12.10 -20.64 11.87
CA THR A 153 -13.10 -20.37 10.82
C THR A 153 -12.72 -19.23 9.88
N CYS A 154 -11.83 -18.32 10.29
CA CYS A 154 -11.41 -17.14 9.53
C CYS A 154 -9.89 -16.97 9.54
N SER A 155 -9.37 -15.94 8.86
CA SER A 155 -7.94 -15.63 8.89
C SER A 155 -7.49 -15.27 10.31
N GLN A 156 -6.20 -15.51 10.62
CA GLN A 156 -5.67 -15.20 11.94
C GLN A 156 -5.76 -13.70 12.25
N LYS A 157 -5.62 -12.82 11.24
CA LYS A 157 -5.79 -11.36 11.40
C LYS A 157 -7.22 -11.04 11.85
N ILE A 158 -8.23 -11.54 11.14
CA ILE A 158 -9.64 -11.33 11.48
C ILE A 158 -9.95 -11.90 12.87
N HIS A 159 -9.47 -13.09 13.19
CA HIS A 159 -9.66 -13.68 14.53
C HIS A 159 -9.09 -12.79 15.63
N ASN A 160 -7.87 -12.28 15.46
CA ASN A 160 -7.26 -11.35 16.40
C ASN A 160 -8.09 -10.04 16.52
N GLN A 161 -8.58 -9.49 15.40
CA GLN A 161 -9.45 -8.32 15.43
C GLN A 161 -10.74 -8.58 16.21
N LEU A 162 -11.42 -9.71 15.96
CA LEU A 162 -12.65 -10.07 16.66
C LEU A 162 -12.44 -10.25 18.17
N ILE A 163 -11.37 -10.93 18.59
CA ILE A 163 -11.06 -11.05 20.02
C ILE A 163 -10.68 -9.69 20.64
N GLY A 164 -9.96 -8.84 19.91
CA GLY A 164 -9.67 -7.48 20.36
C GLY A 164 -10.93 -6.67 20.61
N VAL A 165 -11.92 -6.77 19.72
CA VAL A 165 -13.21 -6.10 19.87
C VAL A 165 -14.05 -6.68 21.01
N GLU A 166 -14.03 -8.00 21.21
CA GLU A 166 -14.69 -8.65 22.35
C GLU A 166 -14.14 -8.15 23.70
N GLN A 167 -12.85 -7.80 23.74
CA GLN A 167 -12.18 -7.27 24.94
C GLN A 167 -12.10 -5.75 25.00
N MET A 168 -12.72 -5.03 24.06
CA MET A 168 -12.72 -3.57 24.09
C MET A 168 -13.54 -3.04 25.26
N HIS A 169 -13.21 -1.83 25.71
CA HIS A 169 -13.90 -1.13 26.77
C HIS A 169 -15.38 -0.96 26.42
N LYS A 170 -16.25 -1.23 27.40
CA LYS A 170 -17.71 -1.18 27.25
C LYS A 170 -18.24 0.19 26.81
N ASP A 171 -17.53 1.26 27.18
CA ASP A 171 -17.93 2.64 26.90
C ASP A 171 -17.30 3.19 25.60
N SER A 172 -16.53 2.38 24.86
CA SER A 172 -15.98 2.82 23.57
C SER A 172 -17.10 3.08 22.57
N LYS A 173 -17.08 4.27 21.95
CA LYS A 173 -18.02 4.63 20.89
C LYS A 173 -17.54 4.11 19.53
N TYR A 174 -16.22 4.18 19.32
CA TYR A 174 -15.56 3.74 18.10
C TYR A 174 -14.48 2.70 18.38
N VAL A 175 -14.23 1.87 17.38
CA VAL A 175 -13.08 0.99 17.29
C VAL A 175 -12.26 1.36 16.06
N LEU A 176 -10.94 1.41 16.22
CA LEU A 176 -9.96 1.67 15.17
C LEU A 176 -9.06 0.45 15.01
N PHE A 177 -9.10 -0.18 13.84
CA PHE A 177 -8.17 -1.24 13.46
C PHE A 177 -6.97 -0.64 12.75
N LEU A 178 -5.76 -1.05 13.15
CA LEU A 178 -4.50 -0.61 12.55
C LEU A 178 -3.61 -1.81 12.21
N ASP A 179 -3.03 -1.81 11.01
CA ASP A 179 -1.92 -2.71 10.68
C ASP A 179 -0.65 -2.30 11.43
N ASP A 180 0.27 -3.24 11.62
CA ASP A 180 1.45 -3.08 12.47
C ASP A 180 2.66 -2.46 11.74
N ASP A 181 2.53 -2.22 10.44
CA ASP A 181 3.59 -1.78 9.52
C ASP A 181 3.49 -0.31 9.08
N ILE A 182 2.48 0.43 9.52
CA ILE A 182 2.29 1.85 9.16
C ILE A 182 2.68 2.83 10.26
N ARG A 183 3.01 4.06 9.87
CA ARG A 183 3.23 5.18 10.79
C ARG A 183 2.02 6.08 10.85
N LEU A 184 1.46 6.27 12.05
CA LEU A 184 0.36 7.19 12.28
C LEU A 184 0.87 8.62 12.45
N HIS A 185 0.01 9.58 12.10
CA HIS A 185 0.23 10.98 12.42
C HIS A 185 -0.37 11.29 13.81
N PRO A 186 0.20 12.24 14.59
CA PRO A 186 -0.28 12.54 15.93
C PRO A 186 -1.79 12.85 16.01
N GLY A 187 -2.33 13.56 15.02
CA GLY A 187 -3.74 13.93 14.92
C GLY A 187 -4.66 12.91 14.23
N SER A 188 -4.15 11.75 13.80
CA SER A 188 -4.92 10.81 12.95
C SER A 188 -6.21 10.31 13.61
N ILE A 189 -6.15 9.90 14.88
CA ILE A 189 -7.33 9.40 15.60
C ILE A 189 -8.35 10.54 15.78
N GLY A 190 -7.90 11.75 16.09
CA GLY A 190 -8.76 12.93 16.19
C GLY A 190 -9.43 13.28 14.87
N ALA A 191 -8.69 13.29 13.76
CA ALA A 191 -9.22 13.59 12.44
C ALA A 191 -10.29 12.58 11.98
N LEU A 192 -10.05 11.28 12.21
CA LEU A 192 -11.05 10.25 11.93
C LEU A 192 -12.26 10.42 12.85
N THR A 193 -12.05 10.57 14.16
CA THR A 193 -13.17 10.73 15.11
C THR A 193 -14.03 11.95 14.79
N ALA A 194 -13.41 13.09 14.45
CA ALA A 194 -14.13 14.31 14.10
C ALA A 194 -15.06 14.11 12.88
N GLU A 195 -14.63 13.36 11.87
CA GLU A 195 -15.47 13.05 10.72
C GLU A 195 -16.60 12.05 11.06
N MET A 196 -16.34 11.05 11.91
CA MET A 196 -17.40 10.17 12.43
C MET A 196 -18.46 10.95 13.24
N GLU A 197 -18.04 11.87 14.11
CA GLU A 197 -18.97 12.71 14.90
C GLU A 197 -19.80 13.65 14.02
N LYS A 198 -19.16 14.24 13.00
CA LYS A 198 -19.82 15.14 12.05
C LYS A 198 -20.84 14.42 11.18
N ASN A 199 -20.58 13.15 10.83
CA ASN A 199 -21.48 12.34 10.04
C ASN A 199 -21.61 10.91 10.60
N PRO A 200 -22.56 10.69 11.52
CA PRO A 200 -22.80 9.38 12.14
C PRO A 200 -23.31 8.29 11.17
N GLU A 201 -23.65 8.62 9.92
CA GLU A 201 -24.02 7.63 8.90
C GLU A 201 -22.80 6.94 8.27
N ILE A 202 -21.59 7.43 8.54
CA ILE A 202 -20.36 6.79 8.11
C ILE A 202 -20.25 5.44 8.81
N PHE A 203 -20.21 4.39 8.00
CA PHE A 203 -20.08 3.02 8.52
C PHE A 203 -18.62 2.65 8.74
N ILE A 204 -17.74 3.06 7.81
CA ILE A 204 -16.30 2.82 7.90
C ILE A 204 -15.55 4.04 7.39
N GLN A 205 -14.55 4.48 8.15
CA GLN A 205 -13.49 5.35 7.63
C GLN A 205 -12.21 4.59 7.42
N THR A 206 -11.53 4.89 6.32
CA THR A 206 -10.30 4.21 5.94
C THR A 206 -9.19 5.18 5.59
N GLY A 207 -7.96 4.70 5.70
CA GLY A 207 -6.79 5.40 5.17
C GLY A 207 -6.21 4.79 3.90
N TYR A 208 -5.04 5.30 3.53
CA TYR A 208 -4.21 4.81 2.42
C TYR A 208 -2.74 4.66 2.85
N PRO A 209 -2.06 3.54 2.54
CA PRO A 209 -0.63 3.40 2.78
C PRO A 209 0.18 4.13 1.69
N LEU A 210 0.93 5.16 2.06
CA LEU A 210 1.96 5.75 1.21
C LEU A 210 3.21 4.89 1.28
N ASP A 211 3.37 4.00 0.30
CA ASP A 211 4.54 3.14 0.20
C ASP A 211 5.82 3.94 -0.04
N LEU A 212 6.84 3.62 0.76
CA LEU A 212 8.18 4.19 0.64
C LEU A 212 9.15 3.08 0.21
N PRO A 213 9.43 2.94 -1.09
CA PRO A 213 10.32 1.92 -1.62
C PRO A 213 11.75 2.15 -1.16
N SER A 214 12.40 1.04 -0.86
CA SER A 214 13.74 0.91 -0.27
C SER A 214 14.87 0.79 -1.29
N GLY A 215 14.57 0.79 -2.59
CA GLY A 215 15.54 0.69 -3.69
C GLY A 215 15.54 -0.65 -4.43
N SER A 216 14.90 -1.70 -3.90
CA SER A 216 14.76 -2.99 -4.60
C SER A 216 13.65 -2.96 -5.65
N LEU A 217 13.77 -3.72 -6.75
CA LEU A 217 12.71 -3.82 -7.75
C LEU A 217 11.38 -4.30 -7.14
N GLY A 218 11.44 -5.27 -6.21
CA GLY A 218 10.25 -5.79 -5.53
C GLY A 218 9.52 -4.75 -4.69
N SER A 219 10.25 -3.85 -4.02
CA SER A 219 9.61 -2.74 -3.27
C SER A 219 9.01 -1.69 -4.20
N TYR A 220 9.62 -1.42 -5.36
CA TYR A 220 8.96 -0.60 -6.39
C TYR A 220 7.72 -1.27 -6.96
N CYS A 221 7.71 -2.59 -7.18
CA CYS A 221 6.51 -3.29 -7.65
C CYS A 221 5.34 -3.19 -6.66
N ILE A 222 5.60 -3.24 -5.34
CA ILE A 222 4.56 -3.02 -4.31
C ILE A 222 4.03 -1.58 -4.38
N TYR A 223 4.93 -0.60 -4.43
CA TYR A 223 4.57 0.81 -4.60
C TYR A 223 3.70 1.01 -5.84
N GLU A 224 4.10 0.47 -6.99
CA GLU A 224 3.33 0.56 -8.24
C GLU A 224 1.96 -0.09 -8.14
N TYR A 225 1.86 -1.25 -7.47
CA TYR A 225 0.59 -1.93 -7.28
C TYR A 225 -0.42 -1.06 -6.51
N HIS A 226 0.02 -0.34 -5.47
CA HIS A 226 -0.86 0.52 -4.68
C HIS A 226 -1.13 1.89 -5.32
N MET A 227 -0.24 2.41 -6.17
CA MET A 227 -0.39 3.76 -6.74
C MET A 227 -1.72 3.99 -7.47
N PRO A 228 -2.25 3.08 -8.30
CA PRO A 228 -3.59 3.24 -8.88
C PRO A 228 -4.70 3.32 -7.83
N CYS A 229 -4.58 2.60 -6.71
CA CYS A 229 -5.57 2.63 -5.63
C CYS A 229 -5.64 4.00 -4.94
N SER A 230 -4.54 4.77 -4.90
CA SER A 230 -4.51 6.12 -4.32
C SER A 230 -5.63 7.04 -4.85
N MET A 231 -6.02 6.88 -6.12
CA MET A 231 -7.10 7.64 -6.76
C MET A 231 -8.45 7.43 -6.05
N GLY A 232 -8.70 6.20 -5.59
CA GLY A 232 -9.90 5.81 -4.86
C GLY A 232 -9.92 6.30 -3.42
N PHE A 233 -8.76 6.51 -2.79
CA PHE A 233 -8.65 7.03 -1.43
C PHE A 233 -8.53 8.56 -1.36
N ALA A 234 -8.19 9.21 -2.46
CA ALA A 234 -8.04 10.66 -2.58
C ALA A 234 -9.27 11.36 -3.19
N THR A 235 -10.49 10.88 -2.89
CA THR A 235 -11.75 11.45 -3.39
C THR A 235 -12.25 12.65 -2.57
N GLY A 236 -11.68 12.87 -1.38
CA GLY A 236 -12.12 13.92 -0.46
C GLY A 236 -13.35 13.56 0.35
N GLY A 237 -13.63 12.26 0.52
CA GLY A 237 -14.77 11.77 1.26
C GLY A 237 -15.17 10.36 0.84
N LYS A 238 -16.38 10.20 0.30
CA LYS A 238 -16.96 8.91 -0.07
C LYS A 238 -16.04 8.10 -0.99
N THR A 239 -15.89 6.82 -0.70
CA THR A 239 -15.15 5.88 -1.53
C THR A 239 -15.82 4.51 -1.55
N PHE A 240 -15.39 3.65 -2.48
CA PHE A 240 -15.71 2.23 -2.52
C PHE A 240 -14.51 1.35 -2.13
N PHE A 241 -13.33 1.96 -1.98
CA PHE A 241 -12.13 1.28 -1.59
C PHE A 241 -12.03 1.23 -0.07
N LEU A 242 -11.56 0.10 0.43
CA LEU A 242 -11.28 -0.12 1.84
C LEU A 242 -9.90 -0.73 1.94
N TRP A 243 -9.10 -0.28 2.90
CA TRP A 243 -7.79 -0.85 3.18
C TRP A 243 -7.73 -1.29 4.63
N GLY A 244 -7.40 -2.56 4.84
CA GLY A 244 -7.42 -3.20 6.16
C GLY A 244 -6.41 -2.67 7.17
N GLY A 245 -5.52 -1.75 6.78
CA GLY A 245 -4.47 -1.23 7.66
C GLY A 245 -4.82 0.02 8.45
N CYS A 246 -5.95 0.67 8.15
CA CYS A 246 -6.51 1.71 8.99
C CYS A 246 -8.02 1.78 8.75
N MET A 247 -8.83 1.28 9.71
CA MET A 247 -10.29 1.26 9.60
C MET A 247 -10.94 1.70 10.92
N MET A 248 -11.67 2.81 10.91
CA MET A 248 -12.49 3.26 12.05
C MET A 248 -13.96 2.92 11.82
N MET A 249 -14.61 2.34 12.83
CA MET A 249 -16.00 1.89 12.79
C MET A 249 -16.70 2.16 14.12
N HIS A 250 -18.04 2.13 14.13
CA HIS A 250 -18.80 2.16 15.37
C HIS A 250 -18.58 0.88 16.17
N ALA A 251 -18.27 1.00 17.46
CA ALA A 251 -18.10 -0.15 18.35
C ALA A 251 -19.37 -1.02 18.42
N ASP A 252 -20.54 -0.38 18.35
CA ASP A 252 -21.85 -1.02 18.34
C ASP A 252 -22.09 -1.94 17.13
N ASP A 253 -21.46 -1.67 15.98
CA ASP A 253 -21.60 -2.53 14.82
C ASP A 253 -21.04 -3.93 15.10
N PHE A 254 -20.03 -4.01 15.96
CA PHE A 254 -19.48 -5.28 16.42
C PHE A 254 -20.24 -5.85 17.63
N ARG A 255 -20.56 -5.02 18.64
CA ARG A 255 -21.26 -5.50 19.86
C ARG A 255 -22.59 -6.16 19.55
N TYR A 256 -23.32 -5.60 18.58
CA TYR A 256 -24.66 -6.06 18.21
C TYR A 256 -24.71 -6.78 16.86
N ASP A 257 -23.55 -7.11 16.28
CA ASP A 257 -23.41 -7.73 14.95
C ASP A 257 -24.27 -7.02 13.88
N ARG A 258 -24.26 -5.68 13.89
CA ARG A 258 -25.08 -4.90 12.96
C ARG A 258 -24.59 -5.16 11.54
N CYS A 259 -25.52 -5.32 10.61
CA CYS A 259 -25.24 -5.69 9.23
C CYS A 259 -24.48 -7.03 9.08
N GLY A 260 -24.41 -7.86 10.13
CA GLY A 260 -23.66 -9.11 10.12
C GLY A 260 -22.14 -8.94 10.03
N VAL A 261 -21.59 -7.86 10.60
CA VAL A 261 -20.13 -7.60 10.60
C VAL A 261 -19.34 -8.73 11.26
N VAL A 262 -19.71 -9.13 12.47
CA VAL A 262 -19.02 -10.18 13.24
C VAL A 262 -19.28 -11.54 12.62
N SER A 263 -20.54 -11.85 12.33
CA SER A 263 -20.90 -13.13 11.70
C SER A 263 -20.27 -13.29 10.32
N GLY A 264 -20.26 -12.25 9.49
CA GLY A 264 -19.64 -12.26 8.16
C GLY A 264 -18.12 -12.44 8.20
N LEU A 265 -17.44 -11.74 9.12
CA LEU A 265 -15.99 -11.90 9.33
C LEU A 265 -15.65 -13.29 9.86
N ARG A 266 -16.43 -13.79 10.83
CA ARG A 266 -16.19 -15.08 11.49
C ARG A 266 -16.48 -16.27 10.57
N ASP A 267 -17.44 -16.14 9.66
CA ASP A 267 -17.86 -17.19 8.73
C ASP A 267 -17.00 -17.23 7.46
N GLY A 268 -15.76 -17.70 7.60
CA GLY A 268 -14.89 -17.95 6.45
C GLY A 268 -14.15 -16.72 5.93
N GLY A 269 -14.21 -15.57 6.63
CA GLY A 269 -13.56 -14.33 6.21
C GLY A 269 -12.04 -14.50 6.06
N TYR A 270 -11.50 -14.09 4.91
CA TYR A 270 -10.05 -14.09 4.63
C TYR A 270 -9.44 -12.69 4.74
N SER A 271 -9.98 -11.74 3.98
CA SER A 271 -9.59 -10.32 3.98
C SER A 271 -10.62 -9.52 4.74
N ASP A 272 -10.20 -8.80 5.78
CA ASP A 272 -11.06 -7.96 6.61
C ASP A 272 -11.66 -6.83 5.77
N ASP A 273 -10.84 -6.12 5.00
CA ASP A 273 -11.27 -5.05 4.11
C ASP A 273 -12.26 -5.50 3.03
N MET A 274 -11.98 -6.54 2.25
CA MET A 274 -12.92 -6.97 1.21
C MET A 274 -14.22 -7.53 1.80
N THR A 275 -14.16 -8.17 2.97
CA THR A 275 -15.36 -8.65 3.65
C THR A 275 -16.20 -7.48 4.13
N LEU A 276 -15.59 -6.49 4.78
CA LEU A 276 -16.28 -5.30 5.27
C LEU A 276 -16.79 -4.39 4.14
N ALA A 277 -16.04 -4.25 3.04
CA ALA A 277 -16.49 -3.55 1.84
C ALA A 277 -17.70 -4.26 1.22
N ALA A 278 -17.73 -5.59 1.22
CA ALA A 278 -18.87 -6.36 0.76
C ALA A 278 -20.11 -6.18 1.64
N VAL A 279 -19.94 -6.18 2.97
CA VAL A 279 -21.01 -5.86 3.93
C VAL A 279 -21.52 -4.45 3.68
N ALA A 280 -20.63 -3.46 3.55
CA ALA A 280 -21.01 -2.09 3.27
C ALA A 280 -21.80 -1.97 1.97
N GLY A 281 -21.35 -2.61 0.89
CA GLY A 281 -22.03 -2.63 -0.40
C GLY A 281 -23.41 -3.30 -0.35
N ALA A 282 -23.52 -4.45 0.32
CA ALA A 282 -24.78 -5.19 0.47
C ALA A 282 -25.83 -4.39 1.26
N HIS A 283 -25.39 -3.65 2.28
CA HIS A 283 -26.25 -2.83 3.13
C HIS A 283 -26.30 -1.35 2.72
N LYS A 284 -25.70 -0.99 1.58
CA LYS A 284 -25.62 0.39 1.04
C LYS A 284 -25.07 1.41 2.05
N LYS A 285 -24.12 0.98 2.86
CA LYS A 285 -23.48 1.79 3.89
C LYS A 285 -22.37 2.67 3.33
N LEU A 286 -22.09 3.77 4.02
CA LEU A 286 -21.14 4.78 3.59
C LEU A 286 -19.72 4.43 4.04
N ILE A 287 -18.79 4.33 3.10
CA ILE A 287 -17.35 4.28 3.36
C ILE A 287 -16.75 5.64 2.99
N THR A 288 -15.90 6.20 3.85
CA THR A 288 -15.18 7.45 3.55
C THR A 288 -13.68 7.33 3.80
N SER A 289 -12.91 8.16 3.10
CA SER A 289 -11.46 8.28 3.26
C SER A 289 -11.11 9.77 3.34
N PRO A 290 -10.86 10.30 4.55
CA PRO A 290 -10.45 11.70 4.71
C PRO A 290 -9.13 11.99 3.98
N PRO A 291 -8.94 13.17 3.36
CA PRO A 291 -7.69 13.51 2.67
C PRO A 291 -6.41 13.38 3.50
N VAL A 292 -6.52 13.57 4.82
CA VAL A 292 -5.42 13.48 5.78
C VAL A 292 -5.08 12.04 6.21
N ALA A 293 -5.91 11.06 5.86
CA ALA A 293 -5.72 9.65 6.19
C ALA A 293 -4.76 8.95 5.21
N VAL A 294 -3.55 9.50 5.08
CA VAL A 294 -2.45 8.91 4.31
C VAL A 294 -1.30 8.58 5.26
N PHE A 295 -0.79 7.36 5.22
CA PHE A 295 0.12 6.86 6.25
C PHE A 295 1.43 6.38 5.65
N PRO A 296 2.59 6.89 6.10
CA PRO A 296 3.88 6.41 5.61
C PRO A 296 4.10 4.93 5.91
N HIS A 297 4.34 4.13 4.86
CA HIS A 297 4.53 2.69 4.92
C HIS A 297 5.92 2.32 4.36
N PRO A 298 6.95 2.20 5.22
CA PRO A 298 8.29 1.84 4.79
C PRO A 298 8.37 0.39 4.32
N LEU A 299 8.79 0.18 3.07
CA LEU A 299 8.93 -1.16 2.51
C LEU A 299 10.32 -1.74 2.80
N SER A 300 10.37 -3.06 2.97
CA SER A 300 11.61 -3.80 3.25
C SER A 300 12.67 -3.64 2.15
N SER A 301 13.95 -3.56 2.51
CA SER A 301 15.08 -3.44 1.59
C SER A 301 15.54 -4.76 0.94
N ASP A 302 15.13 -5.93 1.45
CA ASP A 302 15.52 -7.27 0.94
C ASP A 302 14.32 -8.06 0.37
N LEU A 303 13.48 -7.40 -0.41
CA LEU A 303 12.38 -8.05 -1.11
C LEU A 303 12.89 -8.92 -2.26
N SER A 304 13.10 -10.21 -1.98
CA SER A 304 13.37 -11.22 -3.01
C SER A 304 12.15 -11.43 -3.92
N PHE A 305 12.38 -11.90 -5.14
CA PHE A 305 11.30 -12.21 -6.08
C PHE A 305 10.26 -13.17 -5.47
N SER A 306 10.69 -14.19 -4.71
CA SER A 306 9.76 -15.12 -4.07
C SER A 306 8.85 -14.46 -3.03
N ARG A 307 9.35 -13.46 -2.29
CA ARG A 307 8.56 -12.71 -1.31
C ARG A 307 7.58 -11.78 -2.00
N TYR A 308 8.05 -11.04 -3.01
CA TYR A 308 7.19 -10.20 -3.84
C TYR A 308 6.12 -11.03 -4.56
N TRP A 309 6.48 -12.17 -5.14
CA TRP A 309 5.52 -13.08 -5.75
C TRP A 309 4.47 -13.54 -4.74
N ASN A 310 4.87 -13.90 -3.52
CA ASN A 310 3.90 -14.25 -2.47
C ASN A 310 3.00 -13.06 -2.09
N TYR A 311 3.52 -11.84 -2.05
CA TYR A 311 2.73 -10.63 -1.86
C TYR A 311 1.70 -10.45 -2.99
N LEU A 312 2.11 -10.44 -4.25
CA LEU A 312 1.22 -10.27 -5.42
C LEU A 312 0.17 -11.40 -5.47
N ARG A 313 0.55 -12.60 -5.06
CA ARG A 313 -0.35 -13.74 -4.90
C ARG A 313 -1.43 -13.48 -3.87
N LYS A 314 -1.13 -12.86 -2.72
CA LYS A 314 -2.15 -12.48 -1.74
C LYS A 314 -3.11 -11.45 -2.31
N GLN A 315 -2.59 -10.42 -2.97
CA GLN A 315 -3.40 -9.36 -3.58
C GLN A 315 -4.43 -9.92 -4.57
N THR A 316 -4.03 -10.87 -5.41
CA THR A 316 -4.95 -11.55 -6.33
C THR A 316 -5.82 -12.60 -5.66
N PHE A 317 -5.32 -13.28 -4.62
CA PHE A 317 -6.07 -14.30 -3.87
C PHE A 317 -7.23 -13.71 -3.08
N VAL A 318 -7.08 -12.49 -2.57
CA VAL A 318 -8.14 -11.74 -1.90
C VAL A 318 -9.41 -11.65 -2.79
N LEU A 319 -9.26 -11.50 -4.11
CA LEU A 319 -10.38 -11.44 -5.06
C LEU A 319 -11.14 -12.77 -5.20
N GLU A 320 -10.55 -13.89 -4.81
CA GLU A 320 -11.26 -15.18 -4.79
C GLU A 320 -12.14 -15.35 -3.55
N SER A 321 -11.98 -14.51 -2.53
CA SER A 321 -12.83 -14.51 -1.33
C SER A 321 -14.10 -13.67 -1.52
N TYR A 322 -15.24 -14.15 -1.03
CA TYR A 322 -16.50 -13.43 -1.09
C TYR A 322 -17.53 -13.94 -0.07
N MET A 323 -18.44 -13.04 0.32
CA MET A 323 -19.56 -13.34 1.23
C MET A 323 -20.91 -13.34 0.49
N PHE A 324 -21.13 -12.38 -0.40
CA PHE A 324 -22.38 -12.21 -1.15
C PHE A 324 -22.18 -12.48 -2.65
N LYS A 325 -23.24 -12.89 -3.34
CA LYS A 325 -23.22 -13.08 -4.80
C LYS A 325 -22.86 -11.80 -5.56
N VAL A 326 -23.32 -10.64 -5.08
CA VAL A 326 -22.97 -9.34 -5.66
C VAL A 326 -21.47 -9.08 -5.55
N ASN A 327 -20.89 -9.32 -4.37
CA ASN A 327 -19.44 -9.20 -4.16
C ASN A 327 -18.65 -10.15 -5.04
N TRP A 328 -19.11 -11.39 -5.19
CA TRP A 328 -18.49 -12.35 -6.11
C TRP A 328 -18.46 -11.85 -7.57
N ILE A 329 -19.58 -11.30 -8.06
CA ILE A 329 -19.65 -10.70 -9.40
C ILE A 329 -18.67 -9.52 -9.51
N MET A 330 -18.65 -8.64 -8.51
CA MET A 330 -17.74 -7.49 -8.48
C MET A 330 -16.28 -7.93 -8.50
N ASN A 331 -15.89 -8.89 -7.66
CA ASN A 331 -14.52 -9.41 -7.62
C ASN A 331 -14.13 -10.08 -8.93
N ARG A 332 -15.05 -10.81 -9.59
CA ARG A 332 -14.79 -11.41 -10.91
C ARG A 332 -14.67 -10.36 -12.01
N ALA A 333 -15.43 -9.27 -11.92
CA ALA A 333 -15.30 -8.12 -12.82
C ALA A 333 -13.97 -7.40 -12.60
N LEU A 334 -13.57 -7.14 -11.35
CA LEU A 334 -12.26 -6.55 -11.02
C LEU A 334 -11.11 -7.42 -11.50
N PHE A 335 -11.17 -8.73 -11.24
CA PHE A 335 -10.21 -9.71 -11.75
C PHE A 335 -10.03 -9.61 -13.27
N SER A 336 -11.15 -9.64 -14.01
CA SER A 336 -11.13 -9.68 -15.48
C SER A 336 -10.66 -8.36 -16.08
N SER A 337 -11.17 -7.25 -15.56
CA SER A 337 -10.80 -5.90 -15.99
C SER A 337 -9.34 -5.59 -15.70
N HIS A 338 -8.84 -5.95 -14.52
CA HIS A 338 -7.44 -5.74 -14.17
C HIS A 338 -6.54 -6.60 -15.07
N CYS A 339 -6.87 -7.87 -15.31
CA CYS A 339 -6.09 -8.68 -16.25
C CYS A 339 -6.03 -8.09 -17.66
N TYR A 340 -7.17 -7.62 -18.17
CA TYR A 340 -7.27 -7.00 -19.49
C TYR A 340 -6.47 -5.70 -19.57
N LEU A 341 -6.62 -4.81 -18.57
CA LEU A 341 -5.92 -3.53 -18.53
C LEU A 341 -4.41 -3.70 -18.34
N SER A 342 -3.96 -4.64 -17.51
CA SER A 342 -2.53 -4.88 -17.28
C SER A 342 -1.81 -5.36 -18.53
N TRP A 343 -2.33 -6.35 -19.25
CA TRP A 343 -1.71 -6.76 -20.51
C TRP A 343 -1.95 -5.73 -21.63
N GLY A 344 -3.10 -5.04 -21.66
CA GLY A 344 -3.33 -3.91 -22.55
C GLY A 344 -2.34 -2.76 -22.35
N PHE A 345 -1.84 -2.58 -21.12
CA PHE A 345 -0.79 -1.63 -20.79
C PHE A 345 0.60 -2.13 -21.23
N VAL A 346 0.93 -3.41 -21.02
CA VAL A 346 2.28 -3.95 -21.32
C VAL A 346 2.51 -4.20 -22.82
N MET A 347 1.50 -4.68 -23.56
CA MET A 347 1.67 -5.06 -24.97
C MET A 347 2.23 -3.94 -25.87
N PRO A 348 1.79 -2.68 -25.75
CA PRO A 348 2.33 -1.56 -26.52
C PRO A 348 3.84 -1.34 -26.33
N TYR A 349 4.38 -1.59 -25.13
CA TYR A 349 5.83 -1.49 -24.89
C TYR A 349 6.62 -2.61 -25.57
N LEU A 350 6.06 -3.82 -25.63
CA LEU A 350 6.65 -4.93 -26.39
C LEU A 350 6.67 -4.60 -27.89
N MET A 351 5.56 -4.06 -28.42
CA MET A 351 5.48 -3.61 -29.81
C MET A 351 6.46 -2.45 -30.08
N ALA A 352 6.53 -1.46 -29.19
CA ALA A 352 7.44 -0.33 -29.29
C ALA A 352 8.91 -0.77 -29.36
N LEU A 353 9.32 -1.76 -28.55
CA LEU A 353 10.67 -2.33 -28.60
C LEU A 353 11.00 -2.89 -29.99
N THR A 354 10.05 -3.59 -30.62
CA THR A 354 10.26 -4.13 -31.97
C THR A 354 10.35 -3.04 -33.03
N HIS A 355 9.54 -1.98 -32.94
CA HIS A 355 9.62 -0.84 -33.86
C HIS A 355 10.97 -0.10 -33.73
N VAL A 356 11.45 0.11 -32.49
CA VAL A 356 12.75 0.73 -32.24
C VAL A 356 13.90 -0.16 -32.74
N ALA A 357 13.85 -1.47 -32.47
CA ALA A 357 14.85 -2.40 -32.96
C ALA A 357 14.89 -2.44 -34.50
N ALA A 358 13.72 -2.46 -35.17
CA ALA A 358 13.65 -2.39 -36.62
C ALA A 358 14.23 -1.08 -37.16
N ALA A 359 13.93 0.06 -36.53
CA ALA A 359 14.49 1.36 -36.92
C ALA A 359 16.02 1.43 -36.79
N LEU A 360 16.56 0.93 -35.68
CA LEU A 360 17.99 0.85 -35.45
C LEU A 360 18.66 -0.06 -36.50
N GLN A 361 18.04 -1.19 -36.84
CA GLN A 361 18.59 -2.10 -37.83
C GLN A 361 18.65 -1.50 -39.23
N ILE A 362 17.61 -0.75 -39.65
CA ILE A 362 17.62 0.01 -40.90
C ILE A 362 18.74 1.05 -40.91
N TYR A 363 18.90 1.80 -39.80
CA TYR A 363 19.93 2.82 -39.69
C TYR A 363 21.35 2.23 -39.80
N ILE A 364 21.60 1.07 -39.19
CA ILE A 364 22.92 0.42 -39.19
C ILE A 364 23.23 -0.22 -40.55
N GLN A 365 22.27 -0.88 -41.19
CA GLN A 365 22.50 -1.67 -42.40
C GLN A 365 22.19 -0.93 -43.72
N GLY A 366 21.53 0.23 -43.69
CA GLY A 366 21.26 1.02 -44.90
C GLY A 366 20.19 0.43 -45.83
N TYR A 367 19.15 -0.17 -45.27
CA TYR A 367 18.04 -0.82 -45.98
C TYR A 367 17.15 0.15 -46.82
N ALA A 368 16.38 -0.40 -47.78
CA ALA A 368 15.69 0.32 -48.86
C ALA A 368 14.38 1.07 -48.47
N ARG A 369 13.87 1.91 -49.38
CA ARG A 369 12.77 2.90 -49.17
C ARG A 369 11.42 2.32 -48.70
N GLU A 370 11.02 1.12 -49.11
CA GLU A 370 9.74 0.53 -48.67
C GLU A 370 9.76 0.15 -47.18
N GLU A 371 10.87 -0.38 -46.69
CA GLU A 371 11.05 -0.76 -45.28
C GLU A 371 11.07 0.49 -44.38
N THR A 372 11.57 1.62 -44.89
CA THR A 372 11.61 2.89 -44.14
C THR A 372 10.22 3.48 -43.83
N THR A 373 9.21 3.23 -44.67
CA THR A 373 7.88 3.85 -44.53
C THR A 373 7.08 3.21 -43.38
N PHE A 374 7.12 1.88 -43.27
CA PHE A 374 6.47 1.16 -42.16
C PHE A 374 7.16 1.44 -40.82
N VAL A 375 8.49 1.56 -40.82
CA VAL A 375 9.25 1.96 -39.63
C VAL A 375 8.91 3.39 -39.22
N SER A 376 8.69 4.32 -40.16
CA SER A 376 8.24 5.67 -39.84
C SER A 376 6.88 5.69 -39.13
N ASN A 377 5.93 4.86 -39.57
CA ASN A 377 4.63 4.71 -38.89
C ASN A 377 4.78 4.07 -37.50
N GLY A 378 5.61 3.05 -37.35
CA GLY A 378 5.90 2.42 -36.06
C GLY A 378 6.55 3.40 -35.07
N LEU A 379 7.49 4.23 -35.54
CA LEU A 379 8.15 5.26 -34.71
C LEU A 379 7.19 6.37 -34.27
N LEU A 380 6.17 6.69 -35.07
CA LEU A 380 5.09 7.60 -34.64
C LEU A 380 4.36 7.03 -33.43
N LEU A 381 3.98 5.75 -33.48
CA LEU A 381 3.29 5.06 -32.38
C LEU A 381 4.18 4.99 -31.12
N VAL A 382 5.47 4.69 -31.29
CA VAL A 382 6.47 4.74 -30.20
C VAL A 382 6.52 6.14 -29.57
N SER A 383 6.53 7.19 -30.40
CA SER A 383 6.59 8.57 -29.93
C SER A 383 5.32 8.97 -29.15
N CYS A 384 4.15 8.55 -29.63
CA CYS A 384 2.89 8.75 -28.91
C CYS A 384 2.89 8.03 -27.56
N LEU A 385 3.31 6.76 -27.52
CA LEU A 385 3.39 5.98 -26.28
C LEU A 385 4.39 6.60 -25.29
N ALA A 386 5.55 7.05 -25.77
CA ALA A 386 6.57 7.71 -24.96
C ALA A 386 6.05 9.01 -24.36
N ALA A 387 5.33 9.84 -25.13
CA ALA A 387 4.69 11.06 -24.63
C ALA A 387 3.65 10.75 -23.55
N CYS A 388 2.78 9.75 -23.78
CA CYS A 388 1.77 9.34 -22.79
C CYS A 388 2.42 8.80 -21.50
N THR A 389 3.47 8.00 -21.63
CA THR A 389 4.24 7.46 -20.49
C THR A 389 4.90 8.58 -19.68
N PHE A 390 5.43 9.61 -20.35
CA PHE A 390 6.01 10.76 -19.65
C PHE A 390 4.96 11.55 -18.86
N ILE A 391 3.78 11.77 -19.44
CA ILE A 391 2.66 12.44 -18.77
C ILE A 391 2.20 11.63 -17.56
N GLU A 392 2.10 10.30 -17.71
CA GLU A 392 1.75 9.36 -16.65
C GLU A 392 2.75 9.40 -15.48
N LEU A 393 4.04 9.18 -15.75
CA LEU A 393 5.10 9.21 -14.73
C LEU A 393 5.20 10.57 -14.05
N PHE A 394 5.03 11.67 -14.80
CA PHE A 394 5.03 13.01 -14.22
C PHE A 394 3.85 13.22 -13.27
N SER A 395 2.65 12.74 -13.64
CA SER A 395 1.47 12.82 -12.78
C SER A 395 1.62 11.99 -11.51
N MET A 396 2.14 10.77 -11.63
CA MET A 396 2.46 9.91 -10.49
C MET A 396 3.46 10.60 -9.56
N TRP A 397 4.58 11.09 -10.09
CA TRP A 397 5.57 11.83 -9.29
C TRP A 397 4.98 13.03 -8.58
N ASN A 398 4.12 13.80 -9.25
CA ASN A 398 3.46 14.95 -8.65
C ASN A 398 2.53 14.54 -7.50
N LEU A 399 1.74 13.47 -7.66
CA LEU A 399 0.91 12.94 -6.59
C LEU A 399 1.78 12.51 -5.40
N THR A 400 2.75 11.61 -5.60
CA THR A 400 3.61 11.12 -4.52
C THR A 400 4.33 12.25 -3.80
N ARG A 401 4.73 13.31 -4.52
CA ARG A 401 5.31 14.53 -3.92
C ARG A 401 4.33 15.25 -2.99
N ILE A 402 3.09 15.39 -3.40
CA ILE A 402 2.03 16.01 -2.61
C ILE A 402 1.71 15.15 -1.39
N GLU A 403 1.65 13.83 -1.53
CA GLU A 403 1.41 12.91 -0.41
C GLU A 403 2.54 12.96 0.62
N VAL A 404 3.80 12.91 0.17
CA VAL A 404 4.98 13.08 1.03
C VAL A 404 4.95 14.44 1.75
N GLN A 405 4.60 15.51 1.04
CA GLN A 405 4.47 16.84 1.64
C GLN A 405 3.36 16.89 2.69
N LEU A 406 2.22 16.25 2.43
CA LEU A 406 1.12 16.17 3.38
C LEU A 406 1.55 15.41 4.64
N CYS A 407 2.17 14.24 4.50
CA CYS A 407 2.70 13.48 5.65
C CYS A 407 3.70 14.30 6.49
N ASN A 408 4.58 15.07 5.84
CA ASN A 408 5.53 15.94 6.54
C ASN A 408 4.84 17.09 7.32
N ILE A 409 3.71 17.61 6.82
CA ILE A 409 2.91 18.63 7.52
C ILE A 409 2.15 18.01 8.69
N LEU A 410 1.61 16.82 8.51
CA LEU A 410 0.84 16.08 9.53
C LEU A 410 1.74 15.52 10.65
N SER A 411 3.06 15.46 10.46
CA SER A 411 4.01 14.99 11.48
C SER A 411 5.27 15.86 11.51
N PRO A 412 5.18 17.10 12.04
CA PRO A 412 6.29 18.06 12.00
C PRO A 412 7.52 17.62 12.81
N GLU A 413 7.33 16.79 13.84
CA GLU A 413 8.40 16.26 14.69
C GLU A 413 9.05 14.98 14.13
N ALA A 414 8.44 14.35 13.12
CA ALA A 414 8.96 13.13 12.52
C ALA A 414 10.11 13.45 11.54
N PRO A 415 11.00 12.47 11.25
CA PRO A 415 11.98 12.60 10.19
C PRO A 415 11.31 12.92 8.85
N ARG A 416 11.80 13.98 8.19
CA ARG A 416 11.21 14.43 6.91
C ARG A 416 11.33 13.35 5.85
N LEU A 417 10.19 12.99 5.29
CA LEU A 417 10.09 12.13 4.11
C LEU A 417 10.53 12.90 2.86
N SER A 418 11.19 12.20 1.95
CA SER A 418 11.71 12.77 0.71
C SER A 418 11.61 11.77 -0.43
N LEU A 419 11.39 12.30 -1.63
CA LEU A 419 11.43 11.57 -2.89
C LEU A 419 12.85 11.40 -3.44
N ALA A 420 13.87 12.01 -2.82
CA ALA A 420 15.24 11.99 -3.35
C ALA A 420 15.82 10.56 -3.47
N THR A 421 15.28 9.61 -2.71
CA THR A 421 15.69 8.20 -2.73
C THR A 421 14.98 7.37 -3.81
N TYR A 422 13.98 7.94 -4.49
CA TYR A 422 13.20 7.24 -5.51
C TYR A 422 13.98 7.18 -6.83
N ASN A 423 14.00 6.01 -7.44
CA ASN A 423 14.54 5.77 -8.76
C ASN A 423 13.39 5.62 -9.75
N TRP A 424 13.11 6.69 -10.50
CA TRP A 424 12.00 6.75 -11.46
C TRP A 424 12.16 5.82 -12.67
N VAL A 425 13.39 5.37 -12.96
CA VAL A 425 13.62 4.32 -13.96
C VAL A 425 13.16 2.97 -13.42
N LEU A 426 13.43 2.68 -12.15
CA LEU A 426 12.95 1.45 -11.50
C LEU A 426 11.44 1.45 -11.29
N VAL A 427 10.82 2.61 -11.00
CA VAL A 427 9.36 2.81 -11.01
C VAL A 427 8.78 2.35 -12.35
N PHE A 428 9.28 2.90 -13.47
CA PHE A 428 8.80 2.50 -14.80
C PHE A 428 9.00 1.00 -15.09
N ILE A 429 10.16 0.44 -14.75
CA ILE A 429 10.40 -1.00 -14.91
C ILE A 429 9.42 -1.81 -14.05
N ALA A 430 9.19 -1.39 -12.81
CA ALA A 430 8.26 -2.05 -11.89
C ALA A 430 6.83 -2.02 -12.43
N MET A 431 6.38 -0.92 -13.05
CA MET A 431 5.06 -0.83 -13.68
C MET A 431 4.87 -1.93 -14.73
N LEU A 432 5.87 -2.12 -15.60
CA LEU A 432 5.82 -3.16 -16.64
C LEU A 432 5.86 -4.56 -16.03
N VAL A 433 6.73 -4.79 -15.05
CA VAL A 433 6.89 -6.10 -14.39
C VAL A 433 5.64 -6.48 -13.62
N ASP A 434 5.10 -5.59 -12.80
CA ASP A 434 3.92 -5.85 -11.98
C ASP A 434 2.68 -6.12 -12.85
N ASN A 435 2.43 -5.28 -13.85
CA ASN A 435 1.33 -5.51 -14.80
C ASN A 435 1.52 -6.77 -15.66
N PHE A 436 2.74 -7.14 -16.00
CA PHE A 436 2.97 -8.41 -16.71
C PHE A 436 2.66 -9.62 -15.83
N LEU A 437 3.08 -9.57 -14.55
CA LEU A 437 2.94 -10.66 -13.59
C LEU A 437 1.54 -10.77 -13.00
N TYR A 438 0.78 -9.68 -12.91
CA TYR A 438 -0.55 -9.66 -12.30
C TYR A 438 -1.49 -10.72 -12.90
N PRO A 439 -1.70 -10.82 -14.23
CA PRO A 439 -2.59 -11.83 -14.79
C PRO A 439 -2.12 -13.26 -14.49
N ILE A 440 -0.81 -13.51 -14.56
CA ILE A 440 -0.23 -14.83 -14.24
C ILE A 440 -0.53 -15.19 -12.78
N SER A 441 -0.35 -14.24 -11.86
CA SER A 441 -0.66 -14.40 -10.44
C SER A 441 -2.16 -14.65 -10.22
N ALA A 442 -3.01 -13.90 -10.90
CA ALA A 442 -4.47 -13.97 -10.83
C ALA A 442 -4.99 -15.34 -11.28
N PHE A 443 -4.58 -15.83 -12.46
CA PHE A 443 -4.93 -17.18 -12.93
C PHE A 443 -4.44 -18.25 -11.95
N ARG A 444 -3.20 -18.14 -11.46
CA ARG A 444 -2.68 -19.05 -10.45
C ARG A 444 -3.58 -19.05 -9.20
N SER A 445 -4.15 -17.90 -8.80
CA SER A 445 -4.93 -17.75 -7.55
C SER A 445 -6.28 -18.43 -7.72
N HIS A 446 -6.90 -18.19 -8.87
CA HIS A 446 -8.13 -18.82 -9.26
C HIS A 446 -8.05 -20.36 -9.25
N PHE A 447 -6.98 -20.95 -9.78
CA PHE A 447 -6.86 -22.42 -9.85
C PHE A 447 -6.35 -23.08 -8.57
N SER A 448 -5.52 -22.39 -7.77
CA SER A 448 -4.91 -23.01 -6.59
C SER A 448 -5.80 -23.00 -5.35
N GLN A 449 -6.70 -22.01 -5.24
CA GLN A 449 -7.60 -21.80 -4.10
C GLN A 449 -6.91 -21.96 -2.73
N SER A 450 -5.60 -21.65 -2.67
CA SER A 450 -4.81 -21.68 -1.45
C SER A 450 -3.67 -20.65 -1.48
N ILE A 451 -3.33 -20.15 -0.30
CA ILE A 451 -2.26 -19.17 -0.09
C ILE A 451 -1.56 -19.42 1.25
N ASN A 452 -0.25 -19.17 1.30
CA ASN A 452 0.49 -19.12 2.57
C ASN A 452 0.68 -17.65 2.97
N TRP A 453 0.25 -17.32 4.17
CA TRP A 453 0.45 -16.02 4.76
C TRP A 453 1.04 -16.18 6.17
N SER A 454 2.26 -15.70 6.34
CA SER A 454 2.97 -15.69 7.63
C SER A 454 3.02 -17.07 8.30
N GLY A 455 3.17 -18.13 7.50
CA GLY A 455 3.28 -19.51 7.99
C GLY A 455 1.97 -20.25 8.18
N VAL A 456 0.84 -19.58 7.96
CA VAL A 456 -0.49 -20.20 7.96
C VAL A 456 -0.94 -20.35 6.52
N ARG A 457 -1.33 -21.57 6.13
CA ARG A 457 -1.89 -21.84 4.81
C ARG A 457 -3.41 -21.88 4.89
N TYR A 458 -4.05 -21.02 4.12
CA TYR A 458 -5.50 -20.93 4.00
C TYR A 458 -5.96 -21.57 2.70
N TYR A 459 -7.06 -22.29 2.76
CA TYR A 459 -7.74 -22.87 1.61
C TYR A 459 -9.15 -22.31 1.51
N LEU A 460 -9.51 -21.81 0.33
CA LEU A 460 -10.84 -21.33 0.05
C LEU A 460 -11.70 -22.44 -0.55
N LYS A 461 -12.98 -22.44 -0.19
CA LYS A 461 -14.05 -23.16 -0.86
C LYS A 461 -15.27 -22.24 -0.88
N ASP A 462 -15.87 -22.06 -2.06
CA ASP A 462 -17.03 -21.18 -2.25
C ASP A 462 -16.80 -19.75 -1.69
N GLY A 463 -15.58 -19.22 -1.89
CA GLY A 463 -15.20 -17.88 -1.45
C GLY A 463 -14.85 -17.74 0.03
N LYS A 464 -14.92 -18.82 0.81
CA LYS A 464 -14.73 -18.82 2.27
C LYS A 464 -13.58 -19.72 2.68
N ILE A 465 -12.91 -19.38 3.76
CA ILE A 465 -11.92 -20.28 4.38
C ILE A 465 -12.63 -21.56 4.82
N ASN A 466 -12.18 -22.68 4.27
CA ASN A 466 -12.70 -24.01 4.59
C ASN A 466 -11.66 -24.90 5.28
N LYS A 467 -10.36 -24.58 5.13
CA LYS A 467 -9.28 -25.30 5.81
C LYS A 467 -8.13 -24.36 6.15
N ILE A 468 -7.58 -24.54 7.35
CA ILE A 468 -6.42 -23.82 7.85
C ILE A 468 -5.34 -24.83 8.22
N GLU A 469 -4.18 -24.75 7.59
CA GLU A 469 -3.02 -25.58 7.91
C GLU A 469 -1.92 -24.72 8.54
N ARG A 470 -1.45 -25.14 9.72
CA ARG A 470 -0.35 -24.51 10.44
C ARG A 470 0.83 -25.48 10.47
N SER A 471 1.94 -25.12 9.85
CA SER A 471 3.13 -25.96 9.89
C SER A 471 3.88 -25.71 11.20
N LYS A 472 3.88 -26.68 12.13
CA LYS A 472 4.57 -26.59 13.43
C LYS A 472 6.09 -26.32 13.32
N ASP A 473 6.71 -26.66 12.18
CA ASP A 473 8.17 -26.59 12.00
C ASP A 473 8.68 -25.84 10.75
N LYS A 474 7.81 -25.13 10.01
CA LYS A 474 8.21 -24.49 8.72
C LYS A 474 7.53 -23.15 8.39
N GLY A 475 6.99 -22.45 9.39
CA GLY A 475 6.56 -21.06 9.18
C GLY A 475 7.79 -20.15 9.00
N PRO A 476 7.78 -19.16 8.10
CA PRO A 476 8.84 -18.16 8.09
C PRO A 476 8.84 -17.46 9.46
N LYS A 477 10.03 -17.30 10.07
CA LYS A 477 10.22 -16.53 11.32
C LYS A 477 9.86 -15.03 11.19
N TYR A 478 9.48 -14.60 9.98
CA TYR A 478 9.29 -13.23 9.55
C TYR A 478 8.01 -13.15 8.71
N THR A 479 7.27 -12.05 8.84
CA THR A 479 6.17 -11.74 7.90
C THR A 479 6.74 -11.48 6.50
N ASP A 480 5.93 -11.62 5.45
CA ASP A 480 6.40 -11.49 4.06
C ASP A 480 7.01 -10.09 3.77
N LEU A 481 6.67 -9.08 4.56
CA LEU A 481 7.22 -7.72 4.51
C LEU A 481 8.28 -7.44 5.61
N ALA A 482 8.50 -8.32 6.57
CA ALA A 482 9.54 -8.16 7.60
C ALA A 482 10.92 -8.70 7.16
N TRP A 483 11.97 -8.01 7.60
CA TRP A 483 13.39 -8.26 7.29
C TRP A 483 14.00 -9.47 8.03
N LYS A 484 15.10 -10.03 7.49
CA LYS A 484 15.90 -11.13 8.08
C LYS A 484 17.04 -10.68 9.01
N HIS A 485 17.06 -11.22 10.23
CA HIS A 485 18.15 -11.25 11.25
C HIS A 485 18.00 -10.32 12.47
N LEU A 486 17.73 -10.96 13.61
CA LEU A 486 18.26 -10.60 14.93
C LEU A 486 18.70 -11.91 15.62
N SER A 487 19.87 -12.42 15.24
CA SER A 487 20.64 -13.35 16.07
C SER A 487 22.12 -13.09 15.80
N GLY A 488 22.84 -12.71 16.85
CA GLY A 488 24.16 -12.11 16.76
C GLY A 488 25.22 -13.02 16.16
N LYS A 489 25.89 -12.52 15.14
CA LYS A 489 27.34 -12.66 14.95
C LYS A 489 27.85 -11.31 14.46
N LYS A 490 28.84 -10.74 15.17
CA LYS A 490 29.59 -9.56 14.72
C LYS A 490 30.06 -9.84 13.29
N ALA A 491 29.45 -9.20 12.30
CA ALA A 491 29.93 -9.25 10.93
C ALA A 491 31.20 -8.40 10.86
N ALA A 492 32.30 -9.03 10.44
CA ALA A 492 33.53 -8.34 10.07
C ALA A 492 33.24 -7.31 8.96
N PRO A 493 33.95 -6.17 8.92
CA PRO A 493 33.68 -5.12 7.95
C PRO A 493 33.89 -5.64 6.52
N PRO A 494 33.06 -5.21 5.55
CA PRO A 494 33.21 -5.63 4.15
C PRO A 494 34.54 -5.11 3.59
N LYS A 495 35.25 -5.97 2.86
CA LYS A 495 36.47 -5.59 2.13
C LYS A 495 36.14 -4.46 1.14
N PRO A 496 36.88 -3.35 1.13
CA PRO A 496 36.61 -2.24 0.22
C PRO A 496 36.96 -2.65 -1.22
N SER A 497 36.03 -2.39 -2.14
CA SER A 497 36.29 -2.40 -3.57
C SER A 497 37.28 -1.29 -3.94
N PHE A 498 38.28 -1.63 -4.75
CA PHE A 498 39.40 -0.79 -5.16
C PHE A 498 38.99 0.59 -5.75
N LEU A 499 37.77 0.71 -6.29
CA LEU A 499 37.22 1.95 -6.85
C LEU A 499 36.67 2.94 -5.81
N GLY A 500 36.38 2.50 -4.57
CA GLY A 500 35.91 3.36 -3.48
C GLY A 500 37.03 4.06 -2.70
N GLY A 501 38.29 3.61 -2.87
CA GLY A 501 39.46 4.19 -2.21
C GLY A 501 39.95 5.49 -2.87
N LEU A 502 39.74 5.63 -4.18
CA LEU A 502 40.26 6.76 -4.96
C LEU A 502 39.40 8.03 -4.83
N LEU A 503 38.09 7.88 -4.56
CA LEU A 503 37.19 9.02 -4.33
C LEU A 503 37.36 9.64 -2.93
N ARG A 504 37.78 8.85 -1.93
CA ARG A 504 37.97 9.33 -0.56
C ARG A 504 39.26 10.12 -0.34
N SER A 505 40.28 9.99 -1.21
CA SER A 505 41.53 10.76 -1.07
C SER A 505 41.42 12.20 -1.58
N LEU A 506 40.37 12.54 -2.35
CA LEU A 506 40.13 13.90 -2.85
C LEU A 506 39.25 14.73 -1.91
N GLU A 507 38.36 14.12 -1.13
CA GLU A 507 37.51 14.83 -0.16
C GLU A 507 38.21 15.17 1.16
N GLN A 508 39.34 14.52 1.47
CA GLN A 508 40.12 14.78 2.70
C GLN A 508 41.07 15.99 2.61
N TRP A 509 41.07 16.74 1.51
CA TRP A 509 41.99 17.89 1.31
C TRP A 509 41.39 19.27 1.62
N GLN A 510 40.10 19.38 2.02
CA GLN A 510 39.42 20.67 2.21
C GLN A 510 38.84 20.97 3.60
N GLN A 511 39.37 20.38 4.68
CA GLN A 511 38.98 20.80 6.05
C GLN A 511 40.24 21.13 6.88
N PRO A 512 40.35 22.35 7.46
CA PRO A 512 41.48 22.72 8.30
C PRO A 512 41.47 21.97 9.64
N LYS A 513 42.66 21.63 10.13
CA LYS A 513 42.92 20.88 11.36
C LYS A 513 42.46 21.64 12.63
N LYS A 514 41.95 20.85 13.57
CA LYS A 514 41.67 21.15 14.98
C LYS A 514 42.75 21.98 15.70
N PHE A 515 42.33 22.67 16.77
CA PHE A 515 43.10 22.70 18.01
C PHE A 515 42.21 22.23 19.18
N ASP A 516 42.74 21.26 19.93
CA ASP A 516 42.21 20.76 21.20
C ASP A 516 42.62 21.70 22.35
N GLY A 517 41.73 21.85 23.33
CA GLY A 517 41.91 22.50 24.63
C GLY A 517 40.75 22.13 25.53
#